data_AF-A0A7X7FPP6-F1
#
_entry.id   AF-A0A7X7FPP6-F1
#
_cell.length_a   1.000
_cell.length_b   1.000
_cell.length_c   1.000
_cell.angle_alpha   90.00
_cell.angle_beta   90.00
_cell.angle_gamma   90.00
#
_symmetry.space_group_name_H-M   'P 1'
#
loop_
_entity.id
_entity.type
_entity.pdbx_description
1 polymer ?
#
loop_
_entity_poly.entity_id
_entity_poly.type
_entity_poly.pdbx_seq_one_letter_code
_entity_poly.pdbx_strand_id
1 'polypeptide(L)' 'MDLFSVVQYGAVGDGRTLNTDAIAKAVAACAEAGGGTVIVPAGRYLTGPIELRSNIELRLE' A
#
# COMPACT_ATOMS: atom_id res chain seq x y z
N MET A 1 5.46 -6.43 -14.21
CA MET A 1 4.97 -6.67 -12.85
C MET A 1 5.00 -5.33 -12.16
N ASP A 2 3.83 -4.71 -12.07
CA ASP A 2 3.69 -3.32 -11.67
C ASP A 2 3.74 -3.22 -10.15
N LEU A 3 4.54 -2.28 -9.68
CA LEU A 3 5.01 -2.22 -8.31
C LEU A 3 4.59 -0.87 -7.72
N PHE A 4 3.71 -0.93 -6.73
CA PHE A 4 3.02 0.22 -6.15
C PHE A 4 3.55 0.45 -4.74
N SER A 5 4.54 1.33 -4.59
CA SER A 5 5.08 1.64 -3.26
C SER A 5 4.14 2.55 -2.49
N VAL A 6 3.71 2.13 -1.29
CA VAL A 6 2.79 2.93 -0.44
C VAL A 6 3.37 4.31 -0.09
N VAL A 7 4.70 4.45 -0.10
CA VAL A 7 5.41 5.71 0.19
C VAL A 7 5.15 6.76 -0.89
N GLN A 8 5.00 6.34 -2.16
CA GLN A 8 4.64 7.25 -3.26
C GLN A 8 3.22 7.80 -3.12
N TYR A 9 2.36 7.09 -2.37
CA TYR A 9 0.99 7.49 -2.08
C TYR A 9 0.86 8.24 -0.74
N GLY A 10 1.99 8.59 -0.13
CA GLY A 10 2.03 9.40 1.11
C GLY A 10 2.11 8.59 2.40
N ALA A 11 2.43 7.29 2.33
CA ALA A 11 2.66 6.51 3.55
C ALA A 11 3.98 6.91 4.22
N VAL A 12 3.94 7.05 5.54
CA VAL A 12 5.07 7.39 6.39
C VAL A 12 5.29 6.25 7.39
N GLY A 13 6.52 5.71 7.38
CA GLY A 13 6.95 4.59 8.23
C GLY A 13 7.36 4.99 9.66
N ASP A 14 6.81 6.07 10.21
CA ASP A 14 7.17 6.62 11.53
C ASP A 14 6.41 5.97 12.70
N GLY A 15 5.44 5.11 12.40
CA GLY A 15 4.62 4.39 13.38
C GLY A 15 3.57 5.25 14.09
N ARG A 16 3.40 6.52 13.69
CA ARG A 16 2.39 7.42 14.27
C ARG A 16 1.43 7.96 13.21
N THR A 17 1.92 8.20 11.99
CA THR A 17 1.08 8.66 10.88
C THR A 17 0.09 7.57 10.47
N LEU A 18 -1.18 7.93 10.35
CA LEU A 18 -2.20 7.00 9.86
C LEU A 18 -2.07 6.84 8.33
N ASN A 19 -1.64 5.65 7.91
CA ASN A 19 -1.33 5.33 6.52
C ASN A 19 -2.50 4.69 5.76
N THR A 20 -3.67 4.56 6.38
CA THR A 20 -4.84 3.87 5.80
C THR A 20 -5.21 4.43 4.42
N ASP A 21 -5.24 5.75 4.27
CA ASP A 21 -5.59 6.41 3.01
C ASP A 21 -4.52 6.20 1.93
N ALA A 22 -3.23 6.26 2.31
CA ALA A 22 -2.12 6.01 1.41
C ALA A 22 -2.11 4.56 0.88
N ILE A 23 -2.37 3.60 1.76
CA ILE A 23 -2.46 2.18 1.39
C ILE A 23 -3.69 1.94 0.50
N ALA A 24 -4.85 2.52 0.85
CA ALA A 24 -6.05 2.41 0.04
C ALA A 24 -5.86 2.98 -1.38
N LYS A 25 -5.17 4.12 -1.50
CA LYS A 25 -4.80 4.71 -2.80
C LYS A 25 -3.86 3.80 -3.60
N ALA A 26 -2.84 3.23 -2.96
CA ALA A 26 -1.92 2.31 -3.61
C ALA A 26 -2.65 1.05 -4.14
N VAL A 27 -3.54 0.49 -3.33
CA VAL A 27 -4.37 -0.67 -3.72
C VAL A 27 -5.34 -0.31 -4.84
N ALA A 28 -5.98 0.87 -4.79
CA ALA A 28 -6.89 1.33 -5.84
C ALA A 28 -6.15 1.51 -7.18
N ALA A 29 -5.00 2.19 -7.18
CA ALA A 29 -4.17 2.36 -8.37
C ALA A 29 -3.69 1.02 -8.94
N CYS A 30 -3.30 0.09 -8.07
CA CYS A 30 -2.92 -1.27 -8.45
C CYS A 30 -4.11 -2.04 -9.08
N ALA A 31 -5.30 -1.91 -8.52
CA ALA A 31 -6.52 -2.51 -9.06
C ALA A 31 -6.90 -1.92 -10.42
N GLU A 32 -6.80 -0.60 -10.59
CA GLU A 32 -7.08 0.09 -11.86
C GLU A 32 -6.08 -0.29 -12.95
N ALA A 33 -4.83 -0.59 -12.58
CA ALA A 33 -3.81 -1.10 -13.50
C ALA A 33 -4.05 -2.57 -13.91
N GLY A 34 -5.05 -3.25 -13.35
CA GLY A 34 -5.36 -4.66 -13.65
C GLY A 34 -4.68 -5.68 -12.73
N GLY A 35 -4.08 -5.23 -11.63
CA GLY A 35 -3.37 -6.07 -10.66
C GLY A 35 -1.87 -5.78 -10.60
N GLY A 36 -1.22 -6.28 -9.56
CA GLY A 36 0.20 -5.99 -9.30
C GLY A 36 0.60 -6.20 -7.84
N THR A 37 1.71 -5.60 -7.45
CA THR A 37 2.28 -5.74 -6.09
C THR A 37 2.33 -4.38 -5.40
N VAL A 38 1.66 -4.25 -4.25
CA VAL A 38 1.77 -3.11 -3.36
C VAL A 38 2.92 -3.38 -2.38
N ILE A 39 3.95 -2.54 -2.39
CA ILE A 39 5.14 -2.68 -1.55
C ILE A 39 5.09 -1.72 -0.37
N VAL A 40 5.28 -2.29 0.82
CA VAL A 40 5.49 -1.58 2.09
C VAL A 40 6.95 -1.77 2.49
N PRO A 41 7.83 -0.78 2.23
CA PRO A 41 9.24 -0.90 2.56
C PRO A 41 9.45 -0.84 4.07
N ALA A 42 10.61 -1.32 4.55
CA ALA A 42 10.94 -1.40 5.97
C ALA A 42 10.58 -0.12 6.76
N GLY A 43 9.78 -0.30 7.81
CA GLY A 43 9.27 0.79 8.64
C GLY A 43 8.10 0.36 9.51
N ARG A 44 7.59 1.28 10.33
CA ARG A 44 6.36 1.05 11.10
C ARG A 44 5.23 1.86 10.50
N TYR A 45 4.22 1.19 9.97
CA TYR A 45 3.08 1.85 9.34
C TYR A 45 1.86 1.63 10.22
N LEU A 46 1.41 2.69 10.90
CA LEU A 46 0.13 2.66 11.58
C LEU A 46 -0.96 2.68 10.51
N THR A 47 -1.82 1.66 10.50
CA THR A 47 -2.90 1.54 9.53
C THR A 47 -4.14 0.98 10.20
N GLY A 48 -5.30 1.44 9.73
CA GLY A 48 -6.58 0.80 9.99
C GLY A 48 -6.78 -0.43 9.09
N PRO A 49 -8.03 -0.86 8.90
CA PRO A 49 -8.35 -2.00 8.04
C PRO A 49 -7.91 -1.74 6.60
N ILE A 50 -7.35 -2.76 5.96
CA ILE A 50 -6.89 -2.73 4.57
C ILE A 50 -7.83 -3.58 3.74
N GLU A 51 -8.51 -2.96 2.77
CA GLU A 51 -9.37 -3.65 1.82
C GLU A 51 -8.56 -4.10 0.61
N LEU A 52 -8.20 -5.39 0.55
CA LEU A 52 -7.51 -5.97 -0.60
C LEU A 52 -8.50 -6.28 -1.72
N ARG A 53 -8.07 -6.09 -2.97
CA ARG A 53 -8.83 -6.45 -4.19
C ARG A 53 -8.16 -7.61 -4.93
N SER A 54 -8.87 -8.16 -5.91
CA SER A 54 -8.38 -9.28 -6.74
C SER A 54 -7.09 -8.94 -7.49
N ASN A 55 -6.20 -9.93 -7.62
CA ASN A 55 -4.91 -9.82 -8.33
C ASN A 55 -3.93 -8.80 -7.73
N ILE A 56 -4.03 -8.54 -6.43
CA ILE A 56 -3.12 -7.66 -5.70
C ILE A 56 -2.30 -8.47 -4.68
N GLU A 57 -0.98 -8.34 -4.76
CA GLU A 57 -0.06 -8.85 -3.74
C GLU A 57 0.34 -7.70 -2.81
N LEU A 58 0.14 -7.85 -1.50
CA LEU A 58 0.71 -6.94 -0.50
C LEU A 58 2.04 -7.52 -0.02
N ARG A 59 3.14 -6.86 -0.37
CA ARG A 59 4.51 -7.27 -0.02
C ARG A 59 5.05 -6.38 1.09
N LEU A 60 5.43 -7.02 2.19
CA LEU A 60 6.08 -6.39 3.34
C LEU A 60 7.56 -6.80 3.33
N GLU A 61 8.46 -5.82 3.46
CA GLU A 61 9.92 -6.02 3.55
C GLU A 61 10.47 -5.77 4.96
#